data_AF-A0A285BKB8-F1
#
_entry.id   AF-A0A285BKB8-F1
#
_cell.length_a   1.000
_cell.length_b   1.000
_cell.length_c   1.000
_cell.angle_alpha   90.00
_cell.angle_beta   90.00
_cell.angle_gamma   90.00
#
_symmetry.space_group_name_H-M   'P 1'
#
loop_
_entity.id
_entity.type
_entity.pdbx_description
1 polymer ?
#
loop_
_entity_poly.entity_id
_entity_poly.type
_entity_poly.pdbx_seq_one_letter_code
_entity_poly.pdbx_strand_id
1 'polypeptide(L)'
;MAIYRFPDMSASFNMPDQKGTLVWASTQPRDLLSHVVMEAAQSVLQVHGEDGYRAKWVQHSFPIAALQDLRQLHLQHDTCELQHGVAIS
;
A
#
# COMPACT_ATOMS: atom_id res chain seq x y z
N MET A 1 2.26 11.51 -4.19
CA MET A 1 0.84 11.35 -3.75
C MET A 1 0.74 11.64 -2.25
N ALA A 2 -0.40 12.14 -1.77
CA ALA A 2 -0.61 12.49 -0.36
C ALA A 2 -1.86 11.82 0.19
N ILE A 3 -1.81 11.35 1.44
CA ILE A 3 -2.93 10.75 2.17
C ILE A 3 -3.31 11.70 3.29
N TYR A 4 -4.60 12.01 3.37
CA TYR A 4 -5.17 12.90 4.36
C TYR A 4 -6.14 12.15 5.26
N ARG A 5 -6.07 12.41 6.57
CA ARG A 5 -7.04 11.95 7.55
C ARG A 5 -8.09 13.03 7.77
N PHE A 6 -9.35 12.65 7.67
CA PHE A 6 -10.48 13.52 7.95
C PHE A 6 -11.07 13.21 9.34
N PRO A 7 -11.36 14.23 10.15
CA PRO A 7 -11.76 14.04 11.55
C PRO A 7 -13.17 13.48 11.73
N ASP A 8 -14.05 13.53 10.73
CA ASP A 8 -15.40 12.95 10.74
C ASP A 8 -15.88 12.65 9.31
N MET A 9 -16.08 11.37 8.96
CA MET A 9 -16.54 10.99 7.62
C MET A 9 -17.95 11.50 7.29
N SER A 10 -18.80 11.79 8.27
CA SER A 10 -20.18 12.24 8.04
C SER A 10 -20.25 13.71 7.59
N ALA A 11 -19.37 14.56 8.10
CA ALA A 11 -19.25 15.97 7.69
C ALA A 11 -18.26 16.20 6.54
N SER A 12 -17.37 15.24 6.27
CA SER A 12 -16.27 15.42 5.30
C SER A 12 -16.64 15.17 3.84
N PHE A 13 -17.85 14.67 3.55
CA PHE A 13 -18.28 14.40 2.17
C PHE A 13 -18.17 15.61 1.22
N ASN A 14 -18.32 16.83 1.74
CA ASN A 14 -18.22 18.07 0.97
C ASN A 14 -16.95 18.89 1.28
N MET A 15 -16.01 18.35 2.06
CA MET A 15 -14.74 19.03 2.32
C MET A 15 -13.75 18.71 1.20
N PRO A 16 -13.03 19.73 0.66
CA PRO A 16 -11.94 19.48 -0.28
C PRO A 16 -10.88 18.59 0.35
N ASP A 17 -10.30 17.68 -0.42
CA ASP A 17 -9.28 16.71 0.03
C ASP A 17 -8.10 17.38 0.77
N GLN A 18 -7.79 18.62 0.39
CA GLN A 18 -6.69 19.41 0.96
C GLN A 18 -6.96 19.92 2.39
N LYS A 19 -8.20 19.83 2.89
CA LYS A 19 -8.57 20.30 4.23
C LYS A 19 -8.46 19.21 5.32
N GLY A 20 -8.00 18.01 4.98
CA GLY A 20 -7.68 16.98 5.97
C GLY A 20 -6.31 17.21 6.62
N THR A 21 -6.00 16.44 7.67
CA THR A 21 -4.65 16.40 8.24
C THR A 21 -3.77 15.50 7.39
N LEU A 22 -2.70 16.04 6.81
CA LEU A 22 -1.73 15.24 6.06
C LEU A 22 -1.10 14.19 6.99
N VAL A 23 -1.32 12.92 6.70
CA VAL A 23 -0.73 11.82 7.48
C VAL A 23 0.51 11.26 6.82
N TRP A 24 0.59 11.37 5.50
CA TRP A 24 1.70 10.82 4.72
C TRP A 24 1.75 11.45 3.33
N ALA A 25 2.97 11.67 2.84
CA ALA A 25 3.21 12.09 1.46
C ALA A 25 4.48 11.42 0.91
N SER A 26 4.54 11.31 -0.40
CA SER A 26 5.73 10.88 -1.13
C SER A 26 6.06 11.82 -2.27
N THR A 27 7.36 11.99 -2.51
CA THR A 27 7.94 12.67 -3.68
C THR A 27 7.94 11.79 -4.92
N GLN A 28 7.72 10.48 -4.78
CA GLN A 28 7.69 9.54 -5.90
C GLN A 28 6.32 9.52 -6.59
N PRO A 29 6.29 9.27 -7.91
CA PRO A 29 5.08 8.92 -8.65
C PRO A 29 4.33 7.72 -8.04
N ARG A 30 3.00 7.71 -8.20
CA ARG A 30 2.13 6.69 -7.59
C ARG A 30 2.46 5.29 -8.07
N ASP A 31 2.62 5.12 -9.38
CA ASP A 31 2.98 3.88 -10.05
C ASP A 31 4.29 3.28 -9.52
N LEU A 32 5.35 4.08 -9.44
CA LEU A 32 6.64 3.66 -8.91
C LEU A 32 6.54 3.26 -7.44
N LEU A 33 5.82 4.06 -6.65
CA LEU A 33 5.62 3.75 -5.23
C LEU A 33 4.85 2.43 -5.04
N SER A 34 3.72 2.27 -5.72
CA SER A 34 2.91 1.05 -5.65
C SER A 34 3.75 -0.19 -5.98
N HIS A 35 4.55 -0.10 -7.05
CA HIS A 35 5.45 -1.16 -7.47
C HIS A 35 6.49 -1.52 -6.38
N VAL A 36 7.22 -0.53 -5.88
CA VAL A 36 8.28 -0.76 -4.88
C VAL A 36 7.71 -1.28 -3.56
N VAL A 37 6.53 -0.83 -3.14
CA VAL A 37 5.85 -1.36 -1.93
C VAL A 37 5.52 -2.83 -2.08
N MET A 38 4.99 -3.25 -3.24
CA MET A 38 4.70 -4.66 -3.51
C MET A 38 5.97 -5.51 -3.53
N GLU A 39 7.03 -5.06 -4.20
CA GLU A 39 8.32 -5.75 -4.25
C GLU A 39 8.95 -5.88 -2.86
N ALA A 40 8.92 -4.81 -2.05
CA ALA A 40 9.42 -4.84 -0.68
C ALA A 40 8.62 -5.84 0.19
N ALA A 41 7.29 -5.87 0.05
CA ALA A 41 6.44 -6.80 0.77
C ALA A 41 6.71 -8.27 0.36
N GLN A 42 6.90 -8.51 -0.94
CA GLN A 42 7.29 -9.81 -1.46
C GLN A 42 8.65 -10.26 -0.92
N SER A 43 9.63 -9.35 -0.85
CA SER A 43 10.95 -9.64 -0.29
C SER A 43 10.86 -10.01 1.19
N VAL A 44 10.03 -9.30 1.98
CA VAL A 44 9.77 -9.64 3.39
C VAL A 44 9.19 -11.06 3.51
N LEU A 45 8.24 -11.44 2.65
CA LEU A 45 7.71 -12.81 2.63
C LEU A 45 8.76 -13.84 2.23
N GLN A 46 9.59 -13.56 1.23
CA GLN A 46 10.64 -14.49 0.81
C GLN A 46 11.67 -14.73 1.91
N VAL A 47 12.01 -13.69 2.67
CA VAL A 47 13.03 -13.75 3.72
C VAL A 47 12.49 -14.39 5.00
N HIS A 48 11.26 -14.08 5.39
CA HIS A 48 10.72 -14.46 6.70
C HIS A 48 9.61 -15.52 6.65
N GLY A 49 8.94 -15.68 5.51
CA GLY A 49 7.62 -16.32 5.47
C GLY A 49 6.59 -15.55 6.33
N GLU A 50 5.34 -15.98 6.29
CA GLU A 50 4.29 -15.35 7.12
C GLU A 50 4.52 -15.58 8.62
N ASP A 51 4.96 -16.77 9.01
CA ASP A 51 5.16 -17.08 10.43
C ASP A 51 6.40 -16.39 11.00
N GLY A 52 7.47 -16.26 10.22
CA GLY A 52 8.63 -15.45 10.64
C GLY A 52 8.31 -13.96 10.68
N TYR A 53 7.45 -13.47 9.78
CA TYR A 53 6.90 -12.11 9.88
C TYR A 53 6.10 -11.95 11.18
N ARG A 54 5.15 -12.86 11.45
CA ARG A 54 4.33 -12.84 12.66
C ARG A 54 5.17 -12.89 13.93
N ALA A 55 6.22 -13.71 13.96
CA ALA A 55 7.13 -13.80 15.11
C ALA A 55 7.90 -12.49 15.36
N LYS A 56 8.23 -11.73 14.31
CA LYS A 56 9.01 -10.48 14.42
C LYS A 56 8.15 -9.25 14.72
N TRP A 57 6.93 -9.18 14.17
CA TRP A 57 6.05 -8.02 14.31
C TRP A 57 4.85 -8.25 15.24
N VAL A 58 4.65 -9.48 15.73
CA VAL A 58 3.80 -9.99 16.85
C VAL A 58 2.32 -9.58 16.87
N GLN A 59 2.00 -8.32 16.62
CA GLN A 59 0.66 -7.74 16.70
C GLN A 59 -0.01 -7.58 15.33
N HIS A 60 0.72 -7.73 14.23
CA HIS A 60 0.20 -7.49 12.90
C HIS A 60 0.36 -8.72 12.02
N SER A 61 -0.76 -9.22 11.48
CA SER A 61 -0.73 -10.22 10.41
C SER A 61 -0.08 -9.62 9.17
N PHE A 62 0.51 -10.47 8.33
CA PHE A 62 1.02 -10.03 7.04
C PHE A 62 -0.16 -9.55 6.17
N PRO A 63 -0.10 -8.35 5.57
CA PRO A 63 -1.27 -7.71 4.98
C PRO A 63 -1.58 -8.20 3.55
N ILE A 64 -1.80 -9.50 3.37
CA ILE A 64 -2.01 -10.13 2.04
C ILE A 64 -3.14 -9.45 1.28
N ALA A 65 -4.31 -9.28 1.91
CA ALA A 65 -5.48 -8.70 1.25
C ALA A 65 -5.20 -7.28 0.72
N ALA A 66 -4.60 -6.42 1.54
CA ALA A 66 -4.26 -5.06 1.13
C ALA A 66 -3.21 -5.02 0.00
N LEU A 67 -2.28 -5.99 -0.04
CA LEU A 67 -1.31 -6.10 -1.12
C LEU A 67 -1.94 -6.63 -2.42
N GLN A 68 -2.93 -7.52 -2.32
CA GLN A 68 -3.71 -7.97 -3.48
C GLN A 68 -4.55 -6.83 -4.06
N ASP A 69 -5.21 -6.06 -3.19
CA ASP A 69 -5.96 -4.85 -3.59
C ASP A 69 -5.03 -3.83 -4.27
N LEU A 70 -3.86 -3.58 -3.68
CA LEU A 70 -2.86 -2.69 -4.26
C LEU A 70 -2.40 -3.18 -5.64
N ARG A 71 -2.12 -4.49 -5.79
CA ARG A 71 -1.76 -5.08 -7.09
C ARG A 71 -2.87 -4.87 -8.11
N GLN A 72 -4.12 -5.15 -7.75
CA GLN A 72 -5.24 -4.98 -8.66
C GLN A 72 -5.37 -3.51 -9.11
N LEU A 73 -5.34 -2.57 -8.17
CA LEU A 73 -5.44 -1.14 -8.47
C LEU A 73 -4.28 -0.65 -9.32
N HIS A 74 -3.07 -1.12 -9.04
CA HIS A 74 -1.86 -0.80 -9.80
C HIS A 74 -1.98 -1.29 -11.25
N LEU A 75 -2.36 -2.55 -11.47
CA LEU A 75 -2.53 -3.09 -12.82
C LEU A 75 -3.65 -2.40 -13.61
N GLN A 76 -4.69 -1.92 -12.94
CA GLN A 76 -5.83 -1.25 -13.58
C GLN A 76 -5.54 0.20 -13.96
N HIS A 77 -4.77 0.92 -13.13
CA HIS A 77 -4.72 2.38 -13.21
C HIS A 77 -3.31 2.96 -13.42
N ASP A 78 -2.26 2.17 -13.26
CA ASP A 78 -0.89 2.63 -13.42
C ASP A 78 -0.28 2.08 -14.71
N THR A 79 0.38 2.95 -15.48
CA THR A 79 1.20 2.53 -16.62
C THR A 79 2.56 2.08 -16.10
N CYS A 80 2.61 0.89 -15.52
CA CYS A 80 3.85 0.32 -15.00
C CYS A 80 4.51 -0.60 -16.03
N GLU A 81 5.68 -0.21 -16.52
CA GLU A 81 6.49 -1.02 -17.45
C GLU A 81 7.42 -2.01 -16.74
N LEU A 82 7.47 -1.97 -15.41
CA LEU A 82 8.32 -2.85 -14.60
C LEU A 82 7.67 -4.22 -14.45
N GLN A 83 8.48 -5.28 -14.43
CA GLN A 83 7.98 -6.65 -14.25
C GLN A 83 7.40 -6.83 -12.85
N HIS A 84 6.13 -7.16 -12.75
CA HIS A 84 5.52 -7.54 -11.48
C HIS A 84 5.89 -9.00 -11.15
N GLY A 85 6.66 -9.22 -10.09
CA GLY A 85 7.01 -10.56 -9.62
C GLY A 85 5.79 -11.47 -9.42
N VAL A 86 6.04 -12.78 -9.44
CA VAL A 86 5.04 -13.88 -9.41
C VAL A 86 3.98 -13.68 -8.31
N ALA A 87 2.75 -14.08 -8.61
CA ALA A 87 1.59 -13.95 -7.74
C ALA A 87 1.87 -14.42 -6.30
N ILE A 88 1.46 -13.60 -5.33
CA ILE A 88 1.43 -13.98 -3.92
C ILE A 88 0.29 -14.99 -3.82
N SER A 89 0.65 -16.27 -3.78
CA SER A 89 -0.27 -17.41 -3.67
C SER A 89 -0.42 -17.81 -2.23
#